data_AF-A0A3B8UDJ2-F1
#
_entry.id   AF-A0A3B8UDJ2-F1
#
_cell.length_a   1.000
_cell.length_b   1.000
_cell.length_c   1.000
_cell.angle_alpha   90.00
_cell.angle_beta   90.00
_cell.angle_gamma   90.00
#
_symmetry.space_group_name_H-M   'P 1'
#
loop_
_entity.id
_entity.type
_entity.pdbx_description
1 polymer ?
#
loop_
_entity_poly.entity_id
_entity_poly.type
_entity_poly.pdbx_seq_one_letter_code
_entity_poly.pdbx_strand_id
1 'polypeptide(L)' 'MHSKDFKHLTIDQFKRFSAKAQLPEKLVLSIIEETVERFSVNWKTVKDLPLKKELREAIDQHLKTIPLYTLQTY' A
#
# COMPACT_ATOMS: atom_id res chain seq x y z
N MET A 1 -11.91 1.61 -15.21
CA MET A 1 -11.29 0.27 -15.19
C MET A 1 -11.23 -0.19 -13.75
N HIS A 2 -12.13 -1.10 -13.34
CA HIS A 2 -12.16 -1.69 -11.99
C HIS A 2 -11.18 -2.84 -11.94
N SER A 3 -9.89 -2.53 -11.83
CA SER A 3 -8.92 -3.59 -11.56
C SER A 3 -8.86 -3.79 -10.05
N LYS A 4 -9.23 -4.99 -9.59
CA LYS A 4 -8.99 -5.44 -8.21
C LYS A 4 -7.51 -5.83 -7.99
N ASP A 5 -6.68 -5.64 -9.01
CA ASP A 5 -5.26 -5.97 -8.96
C ASP A 5 -4.46 -4.85 -8.28
N PHE A 6 -3.76 -5.22 -7.22
CA PHE A 6 -2.90 -4.34 -6.43
C PHE A 6 -1.74 -3.75 -7.24
N LYS A 7 -1.38 -4.35 -8.39
CA LYS A 7 -0.38 -3.78 -9.31
C LYS A 7 -0.74 -2.40 -9.85
N HIS A 8 -2.02 -2.03 -9.83
CA HIS A 8 -2.43 -0.71 -10.27
C HIS A 8 -2.36 0.34 -9.18
N LEU A 9 -2.20 -0.05 -7.91
CA LEU A 9 -2.00 0.89 -6.81
C LEU A 9 -0.65 1.58 -7.00
N THR A 10 -0.70 2.73 -7.67
CA THR A 10 0.43 3.59 -7.97
C THR A 10 0.07 5.03 -7.65
N ILE A 11 1.08 5.86 -7.38
CA ILE A 11 0.91 7.29 -7.14
C ILE A 11 0.12 7.95 -8.28
N ASP A 12 0.42 7.63 -9.54
CA ASP A 12 -0.31 8.19 -10.69
C ASP A 12 -1.79 7.79 -10.73
N GLN A 13 -2.13 6.57 -10.28
CA GLN A 13 -3.54 6.19 -10.17
C GLN A 13 -4.25 7.04 -9.11
N PHE A 14 -3.58 7.32 -8.00
CA PHE A 14 -4.13 8.15 -6.94
C PHE A 14 -4.20 9.64 -7.29
N LYS A 15 -3.27 10.17 -8.10
CA LYS A 15 -3.39 11.51 -8.70
C LYS A 15 -4.60 11.63 -9.64
N ARG A 16 -4.83 10.61 -10.47
CA ARG A 16 -6.05 10.55 -11.30
C ARG A 16 -7.31 10.46 -10.45
N PHE A 17 -7.26 9.71 -9.35
CA PHE A 17 -8.35 9.62 -8.40
C PHE A 17 -8.64 10.97 -7.73
N SER A 18 -7.63 11.70 -7.25
CA SER A 18 -7.84 13.00 -6.61
C SER A 18 -8.49 14.00 -7.56
N ALA A 19 -8.03 14.06 -8.81
CA ALA A 19 -8.66 14.90 -9.84
C ALA A 19 -10.12 14.50 -10.10
N LYS A 20 -10.40 13.20 -10.26
CA LYS A 20 -11.76 12.70 -10.50
C LYS A 20 -12.71 12.95 -9.32
N ALA A 21 -12.19 12.83 -8.10
CA ALA A 21 -12.95 13.02 -6.87
C ALA A 21 -13.01 14.49 -6.41
N GLN A 22 -12.36 15.42 -7.14
CA GLN A 22 -12.25 16.83 -6.79
C GLN A 22 -11.63 17.06 -5.39
N LEU A 23 -10.64 16.22 -5.04
CA LEU A 23 -9.91 16.29 -3.78
C LEU A 23 -8.55 16.96 -3.98
N PRO A 24 -8.01 17.67 -2.96
CA PRO A 24 -6.65 18.19 -3.02
C PRO A 24 -5.63 17.07 -3.19
N GLU A 25 -4.87 17.07 -4.29
CA GLU A 25 -3.89 16.02 -4.60
C GLU A 25 -2.89 15.82 -3.45
N LYS A 26 -2.35 16.92 -2.91
CA LYS A 26 -1.38 16.88 -1.81
C LYS A 26 -1.91 16.13 -0.59
N LEU A 27 -3.18 16.34 -0.24
CA LEU A 27 -3.83 15.66 0.89
C LEU A 27 -4.00 14.16 0.61
N VAL A 28 -4.39 13.81 -0.60
CA VAL A 28 -4.55 12.41 -1.01
C VAL A 28 -3.19 11.69 -0.94
N LEU A 29 -2.13 12.30 -1.47
CA LEU A 29 -0.80 11.72 -1.47
C LEU A 29 -0.23 11.55 -0.05
N SER A 30 -0.42 12.53 0.84
CA SER A 30 0.05 12.41 2.23
C SER A 30 -0.67 11.28 2.98
N ILE A 31 -1.97 11.11 2.76
CA ILE A 31 -2.73 10.01 3.38
C ILE A 31 -2.24 8.65 2.89
N ILE A 32 -1.92 8.53 1.60
CA ILE A 32 -1.40 7.29 1.02
C ILE A 32 -0.06 6.94 1.65
N GLU A 33 0.86 7.90 1.71
CA GLU A 33 2.18 7.73 2.31
C GLU A 33 2.07 7.28 3.77
N GLU A 34 1.29 8.01 4.58
CA GLU A 34 1.05 7.70 5.99
C GLU A 34 0.43 6.30 6.16
N THR A 35 -0.52 5.92 5.31
CA THR A 35 -1.18 4.63 5.38
C THR A 35 -0.21 3.48 5.08
N VAL A 36 0.60 3.61 4.03
CA VAL A 36 1.58 2.59 3.66
C VAL A 36 2.66 2.47 4.73
N GLU A 37 3.12 3.60 5.30
CA GLU A 37 4.11 3.63 6.37
C GLU A 37 3.58 2.94 7.63
N ARG A 38 2.39 3.33 8.09
CA ARG A 38 1.74 2.71 9.26
C ARG A 38 1.55 1.21 9.06
N PHE A 39 1.16 0.78 7.86
CA PHE A 39 1.03 -0.63 7.56
C PHE A 39 2.39 -1.34 7.61
N SER A 40 3.42 -0.80 6.95
CA SER A 40 4.79 -1.34 6.92
C SER A 40 5.37 -1.51 8.31
N VAL A 41 5.26 -0.48 9.15
CA VAL A 41 5.73 -0.49 10.55
C VAL A 41 5.00 -1.58 11.34
N ASN A 42 3.67 -1.57 11.33
CA ASN A 42 2.87 -2.55 12.09
C ASN A 42 3.11 -3.99 11.61
N TRP A 43 3.20 -4.22 10.29
CA TRP A 43 3.42 -5.55 9.73
C TRP A 43 4.78 -6.14 10.13
N LYS A 44 5.82 -5.31 10.24
CA LYS A 44 7.16 -5.73 10.69
C LYS A 44 7.24 -5.98 12.20
N THR A 45 6.51 -5.22 13.00
CA THR A 45 6.63 -5.25 14.47
C THR A 45 5.65 -6.19 15.15
N VAL A 46 4.55 -6.56 14.49
CA VAL A 46 3.54 -7.45 15.07
C VAL A 46 4.08 -8.87 15.28
N LYS A 47 3.98 -9.36 16.52
CA LYS A 47 4.49 -10.68 16.93
C LYS A 47 3.39 -11.71 17.20
N ASP A 48 2.19 -11.25 17.56
CA ASP A 48 1.12 -12.10 18.10
C ASP A 48 0.00 -12.38 17.10
N LEU A 49 0.29 -12.27 15.79
CA LEU A 49 -0.68 -12.70 14.79
C LEU A 49 -0.67 -14.22 14.71
N PRO A 50 -1.82 -14.91 14.92
CA PRO A 50 -1.93 -16.36 14.81
C PRO A 50 -1.97 -16.79 13.33
N LEU A 51 -0.93 -16.41 12.58
CA LEU A 51 -0.77 -16.73 11.17
C LEU A 51 0.18 -17.91 11.03
N LYS A 52 -0.19 -18.84 10.16
CA LYS A 52 0.74 -19.88 9.71
C LYS A 52 1.92 -19.21 9.00
N LYS A 53 3.12 -19.78 9.16
CA LYS A 53 4.35 -19.23 8.58
C LYS A 53 4.22 -19.03 7.07
N GLU A 54 3.62 -20.00 6.38
CA GLU A 54 3.42 -19.99 4.93
C GLU A 54 2.52 -18.83 4.49
N LEU A 55 1.53 -18.47 5.31
CA LEU A 55 0.64 -17.35 5.02
C LEU A 55 1.39 -16.01 5.19
N ARG A 56 2.22 -15.89 6.23
CA ARG A 56 3.06 -14.69 6.41
C ARG A 56 4.05 -14.53 5.26
N GLU A 57 4.70 -15.61 4.85
CA GLU A 57 5.60 -15.61 3.68
C GLU A 57 4.87 -15.24 2.39
N ALA A 58 3.66 -15.77 2.16
CA ALA A 58 2.85 -15.42 0.99
C ALA A 58 2.49 -13.93 0.97
N ILE A 59 2.13 -13.36 2.12
CA ILE A 59 1.88 -11.92 2.25
C ILE A 59 3.17 -11.12 1.97
N ASP A 60 4.30 -11.51 2.55
CA ASP A 60 5.59 -10.85 2.32
C ASP A 60 6.00 -10.85 0.84
N GLN A 61 5.75 -11.96 0.11
CA GLN A 61 5.98 -12.00 -1.33
C GLN A 61 4.98 -11.13 -2.10
N HIS A 62 3.71 -11.14 -1.71
CA HIS A 62 2.69 -10.31 -2.36
C HIS A 62 2.98 -8.81 -2.19
N LEU A 63 3.41 -8.38 -1.01
CA LEU A 63 3.74 -6.97 -0.73
C LEU A 63 4.83 -6.42 -1.66
N LYS A 64 5.80 -7.26 -2.07
CA LYS A 64 6.84 -6.89 -3.07
C LYS A 64 6.28 -6.62 -4.47
N THR A 65 5.05 -7.05 -4.75
CA THR A 65 4.40 -6.83 -6.05
C THR A 65 3.56 -5.56 -6.08
N ILE A 66 3.37 -4.89 -4.94
CA ILE A 66 2.54 -3.69 -4.81
C ILE A 66 3.43 -2.45 -4.98
N PRO A 67 3.26 -1.64 -6.04
CA PRO A 67 4.16 -0.51 -6.30
C PRO A 67 4.22 0.51 -5.15
N LEU A 68 3.06 0.80 -4.53
CA LEU A 68 3.02 1.70 -3.36
C LEU A 68 3.88 1.22 -2.18
N TYR A 69 3.95 -0.09 -1.94
CA TYR A 69 4.71 -0.63 -0.82
C TYR A 69 6.21 -0.63 -1.10
N THR A 70 6.61 -0.83 -2.36
CA THR A 70 8.02 -0.84 -2.77
C THR A 70 8.65 0.55 -2.89
N LEU A 71 7.85 1.63 -2.93
CA LEU A 71 8.36 3.00 -3.02
C LEU A 71 8.98 3.50 -1.70
N GLN A 72 8.71 2.84 -0.56
CA GLN A 72 9.40 3.09 0.70
C GLN A 72 10.75 2.37 0.72
N THR A 73 11.68 2.85 -0.10
CA THR A 73 13.09 2.50 0.06
C THR A 73 13.74 3.56 0.94
N TYR A 74 14.51 3.09 1.95
CA TYR A 74 15.32 3.80 2.95
C TYR A 74 14.63 4.14 4.26
#